data_AF-A0A8T2TV31-F1
#
_entry.id   AF-A0A8T2TV31-F1
#
_cell.length_a   1.000
_cell.length_b   1.000
_cell.length_c   1.000
_cell.angle_alpha   90.00
_cell.angle_beta   90.00
_cell.angle_gamma   90.00
#
_symmetry.space_group_name_H-M   'P 1'
#
loop_
_entity.id
_entity.type
_entity.pdbx_description
1 polymer ?
#
loop_
_entity_poly.entity_id
_entity_poly.type
_entity_poly.pdbx_seq_one_letter_code
_entity_poly.pdbx_strand_id
1 'polypeptide(L)'
;MVDDLAALHSNCSFAHLKLGQHPEALDQANKCVSVKPDWSKGHFRCGEAYFALQDYAAAAESYEKALSLSPDDQTIKRRLSLTQEAIEGFYFRQLLPGRDFCLTPSDIIERQIFSSARQMQNFIYLVGDAKTREAVVIDAAWDVKGIKAFAAQDSIKLVGAVVTHYHFDHTGGTPPPPFDAFGIKVPGVRELAVEDSVPVYVNKFDAEIIKQSNNVPAASIVEIEDSATISVGSVKLHFIHTPGHTPGSQCILVPRPSQDILLSGDTLFIGSCGRLDLPDCDVKAMYTSLQKKLASLPDNTRVYPGHDYGGPYTTIADERRKGFLRPVSERDWLLQHKM
;
A
#
# COMPACT_ATOMS: atom_id res chain seq x y z
N MET A 1 32.75 -0.79 -28.60
CA MET A 1 33.54 0.07 -27.67
C MET A 1 32.67 1.13 -26.99
N VAL A 2 32.08 2.10 -27.72
CA VAL A 2 31.21 3.13 -27.10
C VAL A 2 29.96 2.52 -26.46
N ASP A 3 29.27 1.62 -27.18
CA ASP A 3 28.08 0.92 -26.66
C ASP A 3 28.38 0.05 -25.44
N ASP A 4 29.50 -0.68 -25.47
CA ASP A 4 29.93 -1.53 -24.36
C ASP A 4 30.26 -0.70 -23.11
N LEU A 5 30.90 0.46 -23.29
CA LEU A 5 31.26 1.35 -22.20
C LEU A 5 30.04 2.04 -21.58
N ALA A 6 29.08 2.48 -22.40
CA ALA A 6 27.81 3.02 -21.90
C ALA A 6 27.01 1.95 -21.13
N ALA A 7 26.93 0.74 -21.67
CA ALA A 7 26.26 -0.37 -21.00
C ALA A 7 26.92 -0.73 -19.66
N LEU A 8 28.25 -0.71 -19.59
CA LEU A 8 29.00 -0.91 -18.34
C LEU A 8 28.62 0.12 -17.29
N HIS A 9 28.70 1.41 -17.62
CA HIS A 9 28.33 2.49 -16.69
C HIS A 9 26.86 2.42 -16.25
N SER A 10 25.94 2.09 -17.16
CA SER A 10 24.52 1.88 -16.83
C SER A 10 24.31 0.72 -15.84
N ASN A 11 25.07 -0.37 -16.00
CA ASN A 11 25.00 -1.52 -15.10
C ASN A 11 25.67 -1.23 -13.74
N CYS A 12 26.81 -0.53 -13.73
CA CYS A 12 27.45 -0.07 -12.49
C CYS A 12 26.53 0.87 -11.69
N SER A 13 25.89 1.82 -12.38
CA SER A 13 24.89 2.71 -11.75
C SER A 13 23.77 1.91 -11.07
N PHE A 14 23.24 0.89 -11.76
CA PHE A 14 22.22 0.02 -11.19
C PHE A 14 22.70 -0.79 -9.99
N ALA A 15 23.93 -1.31 -10.04
CA ALA A 15 24.52 -2.03 -8.91
C ALA A 15 24.66 -1.13 -7.68
N HIS A 16 25.16 0.10 -7.86
CA HIS A 16 25.27 1.08 -6.78
C HIS A 16 23.89 1.45 -6.20
N LEU A 17 22.85 1.61 -7.03
CA LEU A 17 21.46 1.78 -6.54
C LEU A 17 21.01 0.63 -5.64
N LYS A 18 21.30 -0.62 -6.03
CA LYS A 18 20.96 -1.80 -5.22
C LYS A 18 21.74 -1.91 -3.92
N LEU A 19 22.92 -1.28 -3.87
CA LEU A 19 23.76 -1.20 -2.66
C LEU A 19 23.44 0.03 -1.78
N GLY A 20 22.51 0.89 -2.18
CA GLY A 20 22.21 2.15 -1.47
C GLY A 20 23.27 3.25 -1.65
N GLN A 21 24.19 3.07 -2.60
CA GLN A 21 25.29 3.99 -2.91
C GLN A 21 24.82 5.02 -3.95
N HIS A 22 23.88 5.88 -3.56
CA HIS A 22 23.17 6.76 -4.49
C HIS A 22 24.08 7.81 -5.17
N PRO A 23 25.06 8.43 -4.50
CA PRO A 23 26.00 9.35 -5.16
C PRO A 23 26.86 8.67 -6.24
N GLU A 24 27.37 7.47 -5.96
CA GLU A 24 28.14 6.67 -6.91
C GLU A 24 27.27 6.20 -8.08
N ALA A 25 26.01 5.85 -7.81
CA ALA A 25 25.06 5.53 -8.86
C ALA A 25 24.85 6.69 -9.83
N LEU A 26 24.77 7.92 -9.32
CA LEU A 26 24.62 9.13 -10.13
C LEU A 26 25.89 9.42 -10.95
N ASP A 27 27.08 9.29 -10.35
CA ASP A 27 28.35 9.43 -11.08
C ASP A 27 28.43 8.47 -12.28
N GLN A 28 28.09 7.20 -12.07
CA GLN A 28 28.06 6.20 -13.15
C GLN A 28 26.98 6.50 -14.19
N ALA A 29 25.80 6.98 -13.77
CA ALA A 29 24.74 7.36 -14.71
C ALA A 29 25.17 8.55 -15.59
N ASN A 30 25.82 9.56 -15.01
CA ASN A 30 26.34 10.71 -15.74
C ASN A 30 27.44 10.32 -16.72
N LYS A 31 28.33 9.39 -16.33
CA LYS A 31 29.33 8.80 -17.25
C LYS A 31 28.65 8.08 -18.41
N CYS A 32 27.61 7.30 -18.13
CA CYS A 32 26.81 6.65 -19.18
C CYS A 32 26.24 7.66 -20.19
N VAL A 33 25.63 8.75 -19.71
CA VAL A 33 25.06 9.81 -20.57
C VAL A 33 26.17 10.55 -21.34
N SER A 34 27.32 10.80 -20.73
CA SER A 34 28.45 11.46 -21.40
C SER A 34 29.02 10.63 -22.56
N VAL A 35 29.03 9.30 -22.42
CA VAL A 35 29.50 8.37 -23.45
C VAL A 35 28.46 8.20 -24.55
N LYS A 36 27.17 8.14 -24.20
CA LYS A 36 26.07 7.92 -25.14
C LYS A 36 24.84 8.78 -24.79
N PRO A 37 24.81 10.06 -25.23
CA PRO A 37 23.78 11.03 -24.80
C PRO A 37 22.40 10.81 -25.42
N ASP A 38 22.31 10.05 -26.51
CA ASP A 38 21.09 9.70 -27.23
C ASP A 38 20.45 8.38 -26.76
N TRP A 39 20.97 7.79 -25.68
CA TRP A 39 20.45 6.53 -25.14
C TRP A 39 19.51 6.76 -23.96
N SER A 40 18.22 6.45 -24.16
CA SER A 40 17.16 6.61 -23.14
C SER A 40 17.54 5.98 -21.79
N LYS A 41 18.13 4.78 -21.78
CA LYS A 41 18.49 4.06 -20.55
C LYS A 41 19.52 4.83 -19.69
N GLY A 42 20.41 5.60 -20.30
CA GLY A 42 21.38 6.42 -19.56
C GLY A 42 20.68 7.49 -18.73
N HIS A 43 19.80 8.26 -19.37
CA HIS A 43 18.97 9.28 -18.70
C HIS A 43 18.02 8.67 -17.67
N PHE A 44 17.47 7.48 -17.96
CA PHE A 44 16.67 6.74 -16.97
C PHE A 44 17.47 6.41 -15.71
N ARG A 45 18.77 6.02 -15.84
CA ARG A 45 19.63 5.80 -14.67
C ARG A 45 19.90 7.07 -13.87
N CYS A 46 20.07 8.22 -14.55
CA CYS A 46 20.17 9.51 -13.85
C CYS A 46 18.89 9.79 -13.07
N GLY A 47 17.72 9.57 -13.68
CA GLY A 47 16.42 9.72 -13.01
C GLY A 47 16.28 8.84 -11.76
N GLU A 48 16.67 7.56 -11.86
CA GLU A 48 16.64 6.64 -10.72
C GLU A 48 17.59 7.08 -9.58
N ALA A 49 18.79 7.55 -9.93
CA ALA A 49 19.77 8.02 -8.96
C ALA A 49 19.35 9.33 -8.28
N TYR A 50 18.87 10.32 -9.04
CA TYR A 50 18.31 11.55 -8.47
C TYR A 50 17.08 11.28 -7.59
N PHE A 51 16.20 10.36 -8.01
CA PHE A 51 15.04 9.97 -7.20
C PHE A 51 15.48 9.36 -5.86
N ALA A 52 16.50 8.49 -5.87
CA ALA A 52 17.06 7.89 -4.66
C ALA A 52 17.78 8.91 -3.76
N LEU A 53 18.36 9.97 -4.35
CA LEU A 53 18.91 11.13 -3.66
C LEU A 53 17.86 12.14 -3.21
N GLN A 54 16.57 11.90 -3.52
CA GLN A 54 15.44 12.77 -3.20
C GLN A 54 15.46 14.13 -3.92
N ASP A 55 16.28 14.26 -4.97
CA ASP A 55 16.22 15.40 -5.89
C ASP A 55 15.18 15.11 -6.99
N TYR A 56 13.91 15.26 -6.62
CA TYR A 56 12.81 14.93 -7.52
C TYR A 56 12.73 15.85 -8.73
N ALA A 57 13.21 17.09 -8.63
CA ALA A 57 13.24 18.01 -9.76
C ALA A 57 14.22 17.52 -10.83
N ALA A 58 15.47 17.23 -10.45
CA ALA A 58 16.46 16.67 -11.39
C ALA A 58 16.07 15.27 -11.90
N ALA A 59 15.40 14.47 -11.06
CA ALA A 59 14.86 13.19 -11.47
C ALA A 59 13.80 13.34 -12.57
N ALA A 60 12.87 14.28 -12.43
CA ALA A 60 11.83 14.54 -13.42
C ALA A 60 12.43 14.96 -14.76
N GLU A 61 13.37 15.91 -14.77
CA GLU A 61 14.08 16.33 -15.98
C GLU A 61 14.78 15.15 -16.68
N SER A 62 15.43 14.27 -15.89
CA SER A 62 16.10 13.08 -16.40
C SER A 62 15.11 12.08 -17.01
N TYR A 63 13.97 11.85 -16.37
CA TYR A 63 12.94 10.96 -16.91
C TYR A 63 12.24 11.55 -18.14
N GLU A 64 11.98 12.86 -18.18
CA GLU A 64 11.44 13.54 -19.36
C GLU A 64 12.40 13.41 -20.53
N LYS A 65 13.70 13.58 -20.29
CA LYS A 65 14.72 13.34 -21.32
C LYS A 65 14.74 11.89 -21.80
N ALA A 66 14.70 10.93 -20.87
CA ALA A 66 14.63 9.51 -21.20
C ALA A 66 13.37 9.17 -22.02
N LEU A 67 12.22 9.75 -21.66
CA LEU A 67 10.94 9.56 -22.34
C LEU A 67 10.96 10.18 -23.75
N SER A 68 11.60 11.34 -23.92
CA SER A 68 11.75 11.96 -25.26
C SER A 68 12.48 11.07 -26.26
N LEU A 69 13.38 10.21 -25.76
CA LEU A 69 14.13 9.24 -26.56
C LEU A 69 13.40 7.88 -26.70
N SER A 70 12.40 7.61 -25.86
CA SER A 70 11.61 6.37 -25.89
C SER A 70 10.17 6.63 -25.43
N PRO A 71 9.33 7.29 -26.26
CA PRO A 71 8.04 7.84 -25.83
C PRO A 71 7.00 6.82 -25.37
N ASP A 72 7.16 5.56 -25.76
CA ASP A 72 6.21 4.49 -25.45
C ASP A 72 6.59 3.67 -24.20
N ASP A 73 7.73 3.97 -23.56
CA ASP A 73 8.21 3.24 -22.39
C ASP A 73 7.32 3.51 -21.16
N GLN A 74 6.56 2.49 -20.77
CA GLN A 74 5.63 2.55 -19.63
C GLN A 74 6.35 2.65 -18.28
N THR A 75 7.58 2.12 -18.19
CA THR A 75 8.38 2.22 -16.96
C THR A 75 8.77 3.65 -16.71
N ILE A 76 9.25 4.35 -17.75
CA ILE A 76 9.63 5.76 -17.65
C ILE A 76 8.41 6.62 -17.31
N LYS A 77 7.27 6.41 -17.98
CA LYS A 77 6.00 7.10 -17.67
C LYS A 77 5.59 6.93 -16.21
N ARG A 78 5.66 5.70 -15.68
CA ARG A 78 5.33 5.41 -14.29
C ARG A 78 6.30 6.10 -13.33
N ARG A 79 7.60 6.07 -13.61
CA ARG A 79 8.62 6.69 -12.74
C ARG A 79 8.53 8.22 -12.75
N LEU A 80 8.26 8.83 -13.91
CA LEU A 80 7.99 10.26 -14.01
C LEU A 80 6.74 10.65 -13.21
N SER A 81 5.63 9.91 -13.34
CA SER A 81 4.41 10.16 -12.56
C SER A 81 4.63 10.05 -11.05
N LEU A 82 5.37 9.04 -10.57
CA LEU A 82 5.74 8.93 -9.15
C LEU A 82 6.63 10.09 -8.69
N THR A 83 7.48 10.61 -9.57
CA THR A 83 8.36 11.74 -9.28
C THR A 83 7.57 13.04 -9.17
N GLN A 84 6.63 13.27 -10.07
CA GLN A 84 5.71 14.41 -10.02
C GLN A 84 4.87 14.39 -8.74
N GLU A 85 4.33 13.22 -8.36
CA GLU A 85 3.63 13.06 -7.08
C GLU A 85 4.53 13.41 -5.88
N ALA A 86 5.79 12.97 -5.90
CA ALA A 86 6.73 13.28 -4.83
C ALA A 86 7.05 14.79 -4.76
N ILE A 87 7.18 15.48 -5.90
CA ILE A 87 7.33 16.95 -5.96
C ILE A 87 6.12 17.64 -5.32
N GLU A 88 4.92 17.12 -5.57
CA GLU A 88 3.68 17.64 -4.99
C GLU A 88 3.55 17.31 -3.49
N GLY A 89 4.38 16.41 -2.96
CA GLY A 89 4.39 16.01 -1.55
C GLY A 89 3.60 14.75 -1.26
N PHE A 90 3.29 13.95 -2.28
CA PHE A 90 2.55 12.70 -2.13
C PHE A 90 3.46 11.47 -2.22
N TYR A 91 3.36 10.59 -1.22
CA TYR A 91 4.04 9.30 -1.21
C TYR A 91 3.01 8.17 -1.07
N PHE A 92 3.10 7.19 -1.98
CA PHE A 92 2.25 6.00 -1.98
C PHE A 92 3.00 4.76 -2.42
N ARG A 93 2.83 3.67 -1.68
CA ARG A 93 3.27 2.32 -2.06
C ARG A 93 2.20 1.30 -1.73
N GLN A 94 2.03 0.35 -2.62
CA GLN A 94 1.27 -0.87 -2.39
C GLN A 94 2.27 -2.02 -2.37
N LEU A 95 2.33 -2.75 -1.27
CA LEU A 95 3.24 -3.86 -1.04
C LEU A 95 2.47 -5.19 -1.06
N LEU A 96 3.13 -6.25 -1.52
CA LEU A 96 2.57 -7.60 -1.56
C LEU A 96 3.57 -8.62 -1.00
N PRO A 97 3.14 -9.61 -0.18
CA PRO A 97 4.03 -10.61 0.39
C PRO A 97 4.61 -11.50 -0.70
N GLY A 98 5.90 -11.82 -0.57
CA GLY A 98 6.68 -12.52 -1.60
C GLY A 98 7.16 -11.63 -2.76
N ARG A 99 6.67 -10.38 -2.86
CA ARG A 99 7.16 -9.39 -3.83
C ARG A 99 8.01 -8.31 -3.16
N ASP A 100 7.51 -7.73 -2.08
CA ASP A 100 8.14 -6.57 -1.42
C ASP A 100 8.56 -6.86 0.02
N PHE A 101 7.80 -7.69 0.73
CA PHE A 101 8.05 -8.13 2.10
C PHE A 101 7.77 -9.65 2.21
N CYS A 102 8.05 -10.29 3.34
CA CYS A 102 7.98 -11.75 3.46
C CYS A 102 8.91 -12.47 2.45
N LEU A 103 10.13 -11.97 2.24
CA LEU A 103 11.04 -12.46 1.18
C LEU A 103 11.87 -13.66 1.64
N THR A 104 12.67 -13.45 2.69
CA THR A 104 13.66 -14.43 3.16
C THR A 104 13.38 -14.76 4.62
N PRO A 105 12.73 -15.90 4.94
CA PRO A 105 12.49 -16.28 6.32
C PRO A 105 13.80 -16.67 7.00
N SER A 106 13.98 -16.23 8.25
CA SER A 106 15.15 -16.53 9.07
C SER A 106 15.01 -17.83 9.87
N ASP A 107 13.78 -18.29 10.12
CA ASP A 107 13.50 -19.53 10.85
C ASP A 107 12.27 -20.28 10.30
N ILE A 108 11.90 -21.37 10.97
CA ILE A 108 10.75 -22.21 10.60
C ILE A 108 9.40 -21.53 10.83
N ILE A 109 9.31 -20.63 11.82
CA ILE A 109 8.09 -19.90 12.15
C ILE A 109 7.84 -18.83 11.07
N GLU A 110 8.85 -18.02 10.75
CA GLU A 110 8.78 -17.05 9.66
C GLU A 110 8.51 -17.75 8.32
N ARG A 111 9.07 -18.93 8.08
CA ARG A 111 8.76 -19.71 6.87
C ARG A 111 7.27 -20.03 6.78
N GLN A 112 6.65 -20.44 7.89
CA GLN A 112 5.22 -20.74 7.94
C GLN A 112 4.38 -19.47 7.73
N ILE A 113 4.71 -18.39 8.45
CA ILE A 113 4.03 -17.10 8.36
C ILE A 113 4.12 -16.54 6.93
N PHE A 114 5.29 -16.56 6.31
CA PHE A 114 5.50 -16.02 4.97
C PHE A 114 4.81 -16.88 3.91
N SER A 115 4.72 -18.20 4.12
CA SER A 115 3.93 -19.08 3.27
C SER A 115 2.45 -18.71 3.33
N SER A 116 1.90 -18.50 4.53
CA SER A 116 0.51 -18.07 4.73
C SER A 116 0.25 -16.68 4.13
N ALA A 117 1.15 -15.71 4.36
CA ALA A 117 1.03 -14.37 3.79
C ALA A 117 0.92 -14.39 2.26
N ARG A 118 1.75 -15.20 1.59
CA ARG A 118 1.72 -15.36 0.13
C ARG A 118 0.44 -16.03 -0.38
N GLN A 119 -0.20 -16.87 0.43
CA GLN A 119 -1.49 -17.49 0.08
C GLN A 119 -2.65 -16.52 0.29
N MET A 120 -2.61 -15.72 1.36
CA MET A 120 -3.64 -14.73 1.66
C MET A 120 -3.59 -13.53 0.72
N GLN A 121 -2.40 -13.21 0.19
CA GLN A 121 -2.20 -12.13 -0.79
C GLN A 121 -2.67 -10.74 -0.27
N ASN A 122 -2.51 -10.46 1.03
CA ASN A 122 -2.86 -9.16 1.60
C ASN A 122 -1.98 -8.06 1.02
N PHE A 123 -2.61 -6.96 0.61
CA PHE A 123 -1.92 -5.72 0.31
C PHE A 123 -1.65 -4.94 1.60
N ILE A 124 -0.43 -4.41 1.69
CA ILE A 124 -0.05 -3.43 2.70
C ILE A 124 0.18 -2.10 1.99
N TYR A 125 -0.31 -1.00 2.54
CA TYR A 125 -0.12 0.32 1.94
C TYR A 125 0.78 1.20 2.78
N LEU A 126 1.65 1.96 2.14
CA LEU A 126 2.34 3.09 2.76
C LEU A 126 1.78 4.37 2.14
N VAL A 127 1.25 5.27 2.96
CA VAL A 127 0.67 6.54 2.52
C VAL A 127 1.23 7.68 3.35
N GLY A 128 1.77 8.71 2.72
CA GLY A 128 2.44 9.76 3.45
C GLY A 128 2.88 10.94 2.62
N ASP A 129 3.66 11.81 3.25
CA ASP A 129 4.17 13.03 2.65
C ASP A 129 5.63 12.85 2.21
N ALA A 130 5.85 13.01 0.91
CA ALA A 130 7.17 12.82 0.29
C ALA A 130 8.19 13.91 0.68
N LYS A 131 7.74 15.08 1.15
CA LYS A 131 8.57 16.21 1.62
C LYS A 131 8.99 16.01 3.08
N THR A 132 8.05 15.63 3.95
CA THR A 132 8.39 15.39 5.37
C THR A 132 9.06 14.04 5.59
N ARG A 133 8.98 13.13 4.61
CA ARG A 133 9.48 11.75 4.68
C ARG A 133 8.76 10.91 5.72
N GLU A 134 7.50 11.21 5.97
CA GLU A 134 6.68 10.50 6.95
C GLU A 134 5.53 9.80 6.25
N ALA A 135 5.22 8.57 6.67
CA ALA A 135 4.08 7.82 6.18
C ALA A 135 3.39 7.06 7.31
N VAL A 136 2.11 6.76 7.12
CA VAL A 136 1.45 5.70 7.86
C VAL A 136 1.50 4.41 7.05
N VAL A 137 1.54 3.28 7.76
CA VAL A 137 1.30 1.96 7.17
C VAL A 137 -0.16 1.57 7.39
N ILE A 138 -0.79 1.04 6.36
CA ILE A 138 -2.18 0.55 6.41
C ILE A 138 -2.13 -0.97 6.43
N ASP A 139 -2.81 -1.57 7.40
CA ASP A 139 -2.98 -3.01 7.61
C ASP A 139 -1.69 -3.80 7.86
N ALA A 140 -0.73 -3.22 8.60
CA ALA A 140 0.55 -3.87 8.88
C ALA A 140 0.38 -5.28 9.48
N ALA A 141 0.89 -6.29 8.77
CA ALA A 141 0.85 -7.69 9.17
C ALA A 141 2.01 -8.50 8.55
N TRP A 142 2.18 -9.74 9.02
CA TRP A 142 3.08 -10.80 8.54
C TRP A 142 4.58 -10.59 8.75
N ASP A 143 5.15 -9.51 8.22
CA ASP A 143 6.60 -9.24 8.26
C ASP A 143 6.84 -7.74 8.46
N VAL A 144 6.60 -7.28 9.68
CA VAL A 144 6.77 -5.87 10.09
C VAL A 144 8.20 -5.41 9.86
N LYS A 145 9.20 -6.29 10.02
CA LYS A 145 10.61 -5.97 9.73
C LYS A 145 10.81 -5.70 8.25
N GLY A 146 10.28 -6.54 7.36
CA GLY A 146 10.31 -6.33 5.91
C GLY A 146 9.59 -5.06 5.48
N ILE A 147 8.43 -4.76 6.08
CA ILE A 147 7.69 -3.51 5.84
C ILE A 147 8.54 -2.29 6.24
N LYS A 148 9.13 -2.31 7.45
CA LYS A 148 10.04 -1.26 7.93
C LYS A 148 11.27 -1.12 7.04
N ALA A 149 11.86 -2.22 6.60
CA ALA A 149 13.00 -2.23 5.69
C ALA A 149 12.66 -1.61 4.32
N PHE A 150 11.48 -1.90 3.78
CA PHE A 150 10.99 -1.28 2.56
C PHE A 150 10.84 0.24 2.73
N ALA A 151 10.18 0.68 3.80
CA ALA A 151 10.03 2.11 4.09
C ALA A 151 11.40 2.80 4.26
N ALA A 152 12.34 2.16 4.96
CA ALA A 152 13.69 2.68 5.16
C ALA A 152 14.49 2.76 3.85
N GLN A 153 14.33 1.80 2.93
CA GLN A 153 14.94 1.87 1.60
C GLN A 153 14.44 3.09 0.82
N ASP A 154 13.15 3.39 0.94
CA ASP A 154 12.57 4.60 0.41
C ASP A 154 12.89 5.84 1.27
N SER A 155 13.71 5.76 2.33
CA SER A 155 13.98 6.88 3.25
C SER A 155 12.71 7.51 3.82
N ILE A 156 11.72 6.67 4.15
CA ILE A 156 10.46 7.04 4.78
C ILE A 156 10.42 6.53 6.22
N LYS A 157 10.04 7.41 7.14
CA LYS A 157 9.76 7.09 8.53
C LYS A 157 8.28 6.74 8.67
N LEU A 158 7.99 5.57 9.26
CA LEU A 158 6.63 5.23 9.65
C LEU A 158 6.28 5.97 10.94
N VAL A 159 5.21 6.78 10.92
CA VAL A 159 4.79 7.62 12.05
C VAL A 159 3.44 7.21 12.65
N GLY A 160 2.82 6.18 12.09
CA GLY A 160 1.54 5.65 12.54
C GLY A 160 1.17 4.38 11.77
N ALA A 161 0.24 3.63 12.32
CA ALA A 161 -0.43 2.54 11.63
C ALA A 161 -1.93 2.83 11.53
N VAL A 162 -2.55 2.44 10.43
CA VAL A 162 -4.00 2.49 10.25
C VAL A 162 -4.46 1.06 10.04
N VAL A 163 -5.58 0.71 10.64
CA VAL A 163 -6.24 -0.59 10.42
C VAL A 163 -7.58 -0.37 9.74
N THR A 164 -7.79 -1.02 8.60
CA THR A 164 -9.06 -1.01 7.88
C THR A 164 -10.13 -1.82 8.62
N HIS A 165 -9.77 -2.96 9.20
CA HIS A 165 -10.65 -3.80 10.00
C HIS A 165 -9.87 -4.79 10.87
N TYR A 166 -10.53 -5.33 11.89
CA TYR A 166 -9.97 -6.45 12.65
C TYR A 166 -10.00 -7.73 11.82
N HIS A 167 -8.82 -8.21 11.44
CA HIS A 167 -8.51 -9.61 11.19
C HIS A 167 -7.00 -9.85 11.33
N PHE A 168 -6.61 -11.10 11.56
CA PHE A 168 -5.22 -11.45 11.91
C PHE A 168 -4.22 -11.13 10.79
N ASP A 169 -4.69 -11.14 9.55
CA ASP A 169 -3.94 -10.91 8.33
C ASP A 169 -3.85 -9.44 7.92
N HIS A 170 -4.62 -8.56 8.59
CA HIS A 170 -4.56 -7.10 8.46
C HIS A 170 -3.92 -6.41 9.66
N THR A 171 -3.77 -7.12 10.78
CA THR A 171 -3.37 -6.50 12.05
C THR A 171 -2.33 -7.30 12.82
N GLY A 172 -2.02 -8.53 12.38
CA GLY A 172 -1.27 -9.50 13.18
C GLY A 172 -2.15 -10.22 14.20
N GLY A 173 -1.55 -10.92 15.15
CA GLY A 173 -2.28 -11.62 16.22
C GLY A 173 -2.24 -13.13 16.11
N THR A 174 -3.35 -13.79 16.41
CA THR A 174 -3.46 -15.26 16.35
C THR A 174 -4.18 -15.65 15.06
N PRO A 175 -3.59 -16.48 14.19
CA PRO A 175 -4.27 -16.96 12.99
C PRO A 175 -5.42 -17.92 13.36
N PRO A 176 -6.39 -18.14 12.47
CA PRO A 176 -7.47 -19.09 12.70
C PRO A 176 -6.97 -20.54 12.73
N PRO A 177 -7.80 -21.48 13.24
CA PRO A 177 -7.50 -22.91 13.17
C PRO A 177 -7.14 -23.41 11.77
N PRO A 178 -6.22 -24.39 11.66
CA PRO A 178 -5.54 -25.09 12.76
C PRO A 178 -4.27 -24.37 13.26
N PHE A 179 -3.96 -23.16 12.75
CA PHE A 179 -2.67 -22.52 13.01
C PHE A 179 -2.56 -21.94 14.43
N ASP A 180 -3.69 -21.58 15.05
CA ASP A 180 -3.79 -21.16 16.45
C ASP A 180 -3.21 -22.19 17.43
N ALA A 181 -3.40 -23.49 17.15
CA ALA A 181 -2.94 -24.59 18.00
C ALA A 181 -1.41 -24.69 18.09
N PHE A 182 -0.67 -24.11 17.13
CA PHE A 182 0.80 -24.09 17.15
C PHE A 182 1.37 -22.95 17.98
N GLY A 183 0.52 -22.07 18.55
CA GLY A 183 0.97 -20.90 19.30
C GLY A 183 1.70 -19.85 18.45
N ILE A 184 1.63 -19.97 17.11
CA ILE A 184 2.24 -19.03 16.18
C ILE A 184 1.48 -17.71 16.24
N LYS A 185 2.20 -16.62 16.44
CA LYS A 185 1.65 -15.27 16.33
C LYS A 185 2.08 -14.66 15.01
N VAL A 186 1.14 -14.03 14.33
CA VAL A 186 1.40 -13.23 13.13
C VAL A 186 1.86 -11.83 13.60
N PRO A 187 3.06 -11.37 13.21
CA PRO A 187 3.47 -9.99 13.47
C PRO A 187 2.51 -9.01 12.81
N GLY A 188 2.32 -7.82 13.38
CA GLY A 188 1.51 -6.78 12.78
C GLY A 188 1.58 -5.45 13.51
N VAL A 189 0.42 -4.83 13.76
CA VAL A 189 0.38 -3.45 14.30
C VAL A 189 0.89 -3.35 15.74
N ARG A 190 0.90 -4.46 16.49
CA ARG A 190 1.44 -4.51 17.86
C ARG A 190 2.92 -4.14 17.87
N GLU A 191 3.72 -4.71 16.97
CA GLU A 191 5.15 -4.52 16.90
C GLU A 191 5.48 -3.04 16.65
N LEU A 192 4.77 -2.39 15.73
CA LEU A 192 4.91 -0.95 15.48
C LEU A 192 4.51 -0.12 16.72
N ALA A 193 3.38 -0.46 17.34
CA ALA A 193 2.88 0.25 18.51
C ALA A 193 3.82 0.16 19.72
N VAL A 194 4.50 -0.98 19.90
CA VAL A 194 5.40 -1.24 21.03
C VAL A 194 6.82 -0.77 20.75
N GLU A 195 7.39 -1.15 19.59
CA GLU A 195 8.79 -0.88 19.28
C GLU A 195 9.02 0.57 18.85
N ASP A 196 8.09 1.13 18.06
CA ASP A 196 8.23 2.48 17.50
C ASP A 196 7.36 3.52 18.22
N SER A 197 6.53 3.09 19.18
CA SER A 197 5.64 3.96 19.96
C SER A 197 4.73 4.84 19.10
N VAL A 198 4.26 4.31 17.97
CA VAL A 198 3.41 5.04 17.02
C VAL A 198 1.91 4.83 17.33
N PRO A 199 1.05 5.82 17.01
CA PRO A 199 -0.40 5.65 17.10
C PRO A 199 -0.92 4.59 16.11
N VAL A 200 -1.94 3.86 16.53
CA VAL A 200 -2.69 2.88 15.73
C VAL A 200 -4.13 3.40 15.59
N TYR A 201 -4.45 3.90 14.40
CA TYR A 201 -5.76 4.42 14.05
C TYR A 201 -6.70 3.29 13.63
N VAL A 202 -7.77 3.09 14.39
CA VAL A 202 -8.74 2.00 14.19
C VAL A 202 -10.15 2.55 14.39
N ASN A 203 -11.12 2.05 13.65
CA ASN A 203 -12.51 2.38 13.92
C ASN A 203 -12.91 1.95 15.33
N LYS A 204 -13.67 2.77 16.04
CA LYS A 204 -14.08 2.49 17.44
C LYS A 204 -14.77 1.13 17.63
N PHE A 205 -15.45 0.60 16.62
CA PHE A 205 -16.15 -0.69 16.72
C PHE A 205 -15.22 -1.91 16.67
N ASP A 206 -13.99 -1.76 16.15
CA ASP A 206 -12.96 -2.81 16.15
C ASP A 206 -11.84 -2.55 17.19
N ALA A 207 -11.82 -1.38 17.82
CA ALA A 207 -10.74 -0.97 18.72
C ALA A 207 -10.55 -1.95 19.89
N GLU A 208 -11.64 -2.41 20.52
CA GLU A 208 -11.57 -3.33 21.66
C GLU A 208 -11.03 -4.70 21.24
N ILE A 209 -11.50 -5.24 20.11
CA ILE A 209 -11.08 -6.55 19.65
C ILE A 209 -9.61 -6.55 19.23
N ILE A 210 -9.12 -5.50 18.55
CA ILE A 210 -7.70 -5.37 18.20
C ILE A 210 -6.83 -5.26 19.45
N LYS A 211 -7.25 -4.45 20.43
CA LYS A 211 -6.52 -4.31 21.70
C LYS A 211 -6.36 -5.67 22.39
N GLN A 212 -7.42 -6.48 22.45
CA GLN A 212 -7.40 -7.78 23.14
C GLN A 212 -6.71 -8.89 22.34
N SER A 213 -7.08 -9.07 21.08
CA SER A 213 -6.60 -10.17 20.22
C SER A 213 -5.11 -10.06 19.89
N ASN A 214 -4.63 -8.83 19.68
CA ASN A 214 -3.26 -8.53 19.27
C ASN A 214 -2.43 -7.96 20.41
N ASN A 215 -3.01 -7.80 21.60
CA ASN A 215 -2.38 -7.16 22.75
C ASN A 215 -1.82 -5.76 22.44
N VAL A 216 -2.43 -4.99 21.53
CA VAL A 216 -1.95 -3.63 21.23
C VAL A 216 -2.08 -2.75 22.50
N PRO A 217 -1.06 -1.99 22.91
CA PRO A 217 -1.17 -1.12 24.08
C PRO A 217 -2.33 -0.13 23.94
N ALA A 218 -3.18 -0.04 24.96
CA ALA A 218 -4.35 0.85 24.94
C ALA A 218 -3.97 2.32 24.67
N ALA A 219 -2.80 2.75 25.17
CA ALA A 219 -2.28 4.10 24.97
C ALA A 219 -1.88 4.40 23.51
N SER A 220 -1.67 3.37 22.69
CA SER A 220 -1.34 3.52 21.27
C SER A 220 -2.60 3.57 20.39
N ILE A 221 -3.76 3.11 20.87
CA ILE A 221 -4.99 3.06 20.09
C ILE A 221 -5.60 4.47 19.98
N VAL A 222 -5.88 4.89 18.76
CA VAL A 222 -6.64 6.09 18.45
C VAL A 222 -7.92 5.67 17.73
N GLU A 223 -9.06 5.86 18.40
CA GLU A 223 -10.37 5.53 17.84
C GLU A 223 -10.77 6.54 16.75
N ILE A 224 -11.23 6.00 15.63
CA ILE A 224 -11.68 6.72 14.45
C ILE A 224 -13.19 6.60 14.33
N GLU A 225 -13.84 7.72 14.05
CA GLU A 225 -15.27 7.78 13.71
C GLU A 225 -15.46 8.00 12.20
N ASP A 226 -16.70 7.79 11.73
CA ASP A 226 -17.05 8.09 10.35
C ASP A 226 -16.77 9.57 10.00
N SER A 227 -16.29 9.83 8.79
CA SER A 227 -15.89 11.18 8.32
C SER A 227 -14.72 11.82 9.06
N ALA A 228 -14.04 11.12 9.98
CA ALA A 228 -12.82 11.62 10.58
C ALA A 228 -11.73 11.83 9.51
N THR A 229 -10.75 12.67 9.84
CA THR A 229 -9.59 12.90 8.97
C THR A 229 -8.34 12.96 9.82
N ILE A 230 -7.29 12.27 9.37
CA ILE A 230 -5.93 12.47 9.89
C ILE A 230 -5.03 13.03 8.79
N SER A 231 -3.93 13.67 9.19
CA SER A 231 -2.94 14.19 8.27
C SER A 231 -1.58 13.57 8.54
N VAL A 232 -0.87 13.25 7.48
CA VAL A 232 0.57 12.93 7.51
C VAL A 232 1.24 13.99 6.64
N GLY A 233 1.94 14.93 7.27
CA GLY A 233 2.36 16.15 6.59
C GLY A 233 1.18 16.86 5.92
N SER A 234 1.27 17.06 4.61
CA SER A 234 0.23 17.64 3.76
C SER A 234 -0.81 16.64 3.24
N VAL A 235 -0.57 15.33 3.37
CA VAL A 235 -1.47 14.29 2.86
C VAL A 235 -2.58 14.00 3.87
N LYS A 236 -3.84 14.05 3.38
CA LYS A 236 -5.03 13.81 4.19
C LYS A 236 -5.60 12.43 3.94
N LEU A 237 -5.93 11.74 5.03
CA LEU A 237 -6.61 10.45 5.01
C LEU A 237 -8.03 10.67 5.55
N HIS A 238 -9.03 10.55 4.69
CA HIS A 238 -10.45 10.71 5.03
C HIS A 238 -11.08 9.34 5.28
N PHE A 239 -11.58 9.11 6.49
CA PHE A 239 -12.13 7.82 6.88
C PHE A 239 -13.61 7.73 6.57
N ILE A 240 -14.01 6.60 6.00
CA ILE A 240 -15.39 6.27 5.68
C ILE A 240 -15.69 4.96 6.41
N HIS A 241 -16.57 5.00 7.42
CA HIS A 241 -16.99 3.78 8.10
C HIS A 241 -17.82 2.93 7.15
N THR A 242 -17.38 1.70 6.90
CA THR A 242 -17.96 0.78 5.93
C THR A 242 -18.18 -0.60 6.55
N PRO A 243 -19.06 -0.70 7.57
CA PRO A 243 -19.35 -1.97 8.24
C PRO A 243 -19.92 -2.99 7.26
N GLY A 244 -19.68 -4.26 7.53
CA GLY A 244 -20.19 -5.35 6.74
C GLY A 244 -19.35 -6.61 6.88
N HIS A 245 -18.07 -6.52 6.56
CA HIS A 245 -17.14 -7.62 6.77
C HIS A 245 -16.84 -7.81 8.26
N THR A 246 -16.60 -6.69 8.95
CA THR A 246 -16.56 -6.57 10.42
C THR A 246 -17.41 -5.37 10.85
N PRO A 247 -17.71 -5.22 12.16
CA PRO A 247 -18.41 -4.04 12.68
C PRO A 247 -17.64 -2.73 12.49
N GLY A 248 -16.30 -2.76 12.59
CA GLY A 248 -15.43 -1.59 12.46
C GLY A 248 -14.75 -1.42 11.10
N SER A 249 -15.09 -2.24 10.10
CA SER A 249 -14.56 -2.07 8.73
C SER A 249 -14.68 -0.62 8.26
N GLN A 250 -13.59 -0.07 7.74
CA GLN A 250 -13.49 1.30 7.24
C GLN A 250 -12.63 1.39 5.99
N CYS A 251 -13.03 2.26 5.06
CA CYS A 251 -12.24 2.66 3.91
C CYS A 251 -11.53 3.99 4.17
N ILE A 252 -10.41 4.22 3.48
CA ILE A 252 -9.66 5.46 3.55
C ILE A 252 -9.61 6.10 2.17
N LEU A 253 -10.28 7.23 2.01
CA LEU A 253 -10.21 8.07 0.81
C LEU A 253 -9.04 9.04 0.95
N VAL A 254 -8.12 9.01 -0.01
CA VAL A 254 -6.90 9.82 -0.01
C VAL A 254 -6.85 10.63 -1.31
N PRO A 255 -6.85 11.97 -1.23
CA PRO A 255 -6.58 12.81 -2.39
C PRO A 255 -5.15 12.60 -2.86
N ARG A 256 -4.99 12.08 -4.08
CA ARG A 256 -3.70 11.89 -4.74
C ARG A 256 -3.63 12.87 -5.92
N PRO A 257 -2.47 13.50 -6.20
CA PRO A 257 -2.36 14.58 -7.18
C PRO A 257 -3.06 14.34 -8.54
N SER A 258 -2.92 13.15 -9.11
CA SER A 258 -3.53 12.82 -10.39
C SER A 258 -5.02 12.49 -10.32
N GLN A 259 -5.49 11.98 -9.18
CA GLN A 259 -6.85 11.47 -8.94
C GLN A 259 -6.94 10.86 -7.54
N ASP A 260 -8.13 10.87 -6.94
CA ASP A 260 -8.36 10.22 -5.65
C ASP A 260 -8.13 8.70 -5.69
N ILE A 261 -7.69 8.18 -4.54
CA ILE A 261 -7.56 6.75 -4.28
C ILE A 261 -8.38 6.36 -3.04
N LEU A 262 -8.96 5.18 -3.05
CA LEU A 262 -9.69 4.57 -1.94
C LEU A 262 -8.97 3.30 -1.53
N LEU A 263 -8.49 3.24 -0.29
CA LEU A 263 -8.03 2.00 0.33
C LEU A 263 -9.24 1.33 0.95
N SER A 264 -9.71 0.22 0.38
CA SER A 264 -11.02 -0.34 0.73
C SER A 264 -10.98 -1.45 1.78
N GLY A 265 -9.78 -1.92 2.15
CA GLY A 265 -9.64 -3.14 2.95
C GLY A 265 -10.51 -4.24 2.37
N ASP A 266 -11.27 -4.90 3.25
CA ASP A 266 -12.18 -5.99 2.88
C ASP A 266 -13.61 -5.53 2.64
N THR A 267 -13.82 -4.23 2.41
CA THR A 267 -15.14 -3.72 2.02
C THR A 267 -15.41 -4.01 0.55
N LEU A 268 -14.46 -3.69 -0.33
CA LEU A 268 -14.61 -3.80 -1.79
C LEU A 268 -13.33 -4.35 -2.40
N PHE A 269 -13.49 -5.44 -3.15
CA PHE A 269 -12.45 -6.03 -3.97
C PHE A 269 -12.78 -5.81 -5.46
N ILE A 270 -11.89 -6.27 -6.33
CA ILE A 270 -12.12 -6.27 -7.77
C ILE A 270 -13.18 -7.33 -8.09
N GLY A 271 -14.40 -6.90 -8.40
CA GLY A 271 -15.51 -7.80 -8.69
C GLY A 271 -15.99 -8.66 -7.52
N SER A 272 -15.65 -8.30 -6.28
CA SER A 272 -16.08 -9.00 -5.06
C SER A 272 -16.13 -8.05 -3.85
N CYS A 273 -16.50 -8.57 -2.68
CA CYS A 273 -16.38 -7.88 -1.38
C CYS A 273 -15.85 -8.86 -0.32
N GLY A 274 -15.56 -8.35 0.88
CA GLY A 274 -15.17 -9.20 2.01
C GLY A 274 -16.27 -10.19 2.38
N ARG A 275 -15.85 -11.23 3.08
CA ARG A 275 -16.74 -12.33 3.50
C ARG A 275 -17.89 -11.82 4.38
N LEU A 276 -19.05 -12.43 4.17
CA LEU A 276 -20.31 -12.16 4.90
C LEU A 276 -20.84 -13.41 5.61
N ASP A 277 -19.97 -14.37 5.88
CA ASP A 277 -20.26 -15.63 6.55
C ASP A 277 -19.51 -15.80 7.89
N LEU A 278 -18.93 -14.70 8.40
CA LEU A 278 -18.23 -14.66 9.68
C LEU A 278 -19.17 -14.25 10.82
N PRO A 279 -18.88 -14.62 12.09
CA PRO A 279 -19.82 -14.39 13.20
C PRO A 279 -20.24 -12.93 13.44
N ASP A 280 -19.37 -11.98 13.10
CA ASP A 280 -19.50 -10.54 13.35
C ASP A 280 -19.79 -9.72 12.09
N CYS A 281 -19.96 -10.37 10.93
CA CYS A 281 -20.33 -9.69 9.70
C CYS A 281 -21.81 -9.25 9.69
N ASP A 282 -22.14 -8.28 8.85
CA ASP A 282 -23.51 -7.81 8.63
C ASP A 282 -23.77 -7.59 7.13
N VAL A 283 -24.58 -8.48 6.55
CA VAL A 283 -24.94 -8.47 5.13
C VAL A 283 -25.65 -7.16 4.72
N LYS A 284 -26.51 -6.62 5.59
CA LYS A 284 -27.25 -5.38 5.31
C LYS A 284 -26.33 -4.18 5.43
N ALA A 285 -25.45 -4.15 6.42
CA ALA A 285 -24.44 -3.11 6.56
C ALA A 285 -23.52 -3.07 5.33
N MET A 286 -23.04 -4.23 4.85
CA MET A 286 -22.23 -4.30 3.63
C MET A 286 -22.95 -3.70 2.42
N TYR A 287 -24.24 -4.00 2.25
CA TYR A 287 -25.05 -3.38 1.19
C TYR A 287 -25.06 -1.86 1.31
N THR A 288 -25.30 -1.30 2.50
CA THR A 288 -25.27 0.14 2.70
C THR A 288 -23.89 0.73 2.40
N SER A 289 -22.82 0.09 2.88
CA SER A 289 -21.43 0.49 2.63
C SER A 289 -21.12 0.55 1.13
N LEU A 290 -21.42 -0.51 0.39
CA LEU A 290 -21.18 -0.58 -1.05
C LEU A 290 -22.10 0.37 -1.84
N GLN A 291 -23.41 0.22 -1.69
CA GLN A 291 -24.39 0.82 -2.60
C GLN A 291 -24.77 2.25 -2.24
N LYS A 292 -24.54 2.69 -0.99
CA LYS A 292 -24.88 4.05 -0.52
C LYS A 292 -23.66 4.92 -0.25
N LYS A 293 -22.54 4.34 0.20
CA LYS A 293 -21.31 5.09 0.45
C LYS A 293 -20.37 4.99 -0.75
N LEU A 294 -19.79 3.82 -1.02
CA LEU A 294 -18.73 3.69 -2.04
C LEU A 294 -19.21 3.96 -3.48
N ALA A 295 -20.43 3.52 -3.83
CA ALA A 295 -21.01 3.79 -5.15
C ALA A 295 -21.23 5.28 -5.44
N SER A 296 -21.28 6.15 -4.41
CA SER A 296 -21.42 7.60 -4.58
C SER A 296 -20.10 8.33 -4.86
N LEU A 297 -18.96 7.65 -4.75
CA LEU A 297 -17.65 8.24 -5.02
C LEU A 297 -17.46 8.53 -6.52
N PRO A 298 -16.61 9.50 -6.88
CA PRO A 298 -16.32 9.83 -8.28
C PRO A 298 -15.83 8.63 -9.09
N ASP A 299 -16.27 8.54 -10.35
CA ASP A 299 -15.97 7.45 -11.29
C ASP A 299 -14.47 7.14 -11.42
N ASN A 300 -13.64 8.18 -11.45
CA ASN A 300 -12.18 8.08 -11.62
C ASN A 300 -11.44 7.65 -10.35
N THR A 301 -12.10 7.55 -9.20
CA THR A 301 -11.48 7.10 -7.95
C THR A 301 -10.94 5.67 -8.13
N ARG A 302 -9.64 5.48 -7.91
CA ARG A 302 -9.01 4.15 -7.93
C ARG A 302 -9.24 3.45 -6.60
N VAL A 303 -9.65 2.20 -6.64
CA VAL A 303 -9.89 1.37 -5.46
C VAL A 303 -8.76 0.37 -5.31
N TYR A 304 -8.11 0.42 -4.16
CA TYR A 304 -6.99 -0.44 -3.75
C TYR A 304 -7.48 -1.37 -2.61
N PRO A 305 -7.69 -2.67 -2.91
CA PRO A 305 -8.31 -3.62 -1.98
C PRO A 305 -7.40 -4.09 -0.85
N GLY A 306 -7.95 -4.77 0.15
CA GLY A 306 -7.18 -5.47 1.17
C GLY A 306 -6.37 -6.66 0.62
N HIS A 307 -6.80 -7.27 -0.49
CA HIS A 307 -6.21 -8.49 -1.05
C HIS A 307 -6.10 -8.48 -2.58
N ASP A 308 -5.12 -9.21 -3.12
CA ASP A 308 -4.89 -9.39 -4.56
C ASP A 308 -5.66 -10.57 -5.18
N TYR A 309 -6.99 -10.57 -5.04
CA TYR A 309 -7.85 -11.62 -5.62
C TYR A 309 -8.22 -11.38 -7.09
N GLY A 310 -7.97 -10.18 -7.62
CA GLY A 310 -8.35 -9.81 -8.99
C GLY A 310 -7.41 -8.83 -9.67
N GLY A 311 -6.24 -8.56 -9.08
CA GLY A 311 -5.28 -7.57 -9.55
C GLY A 311 -5.05 -6.41 -8.57
N PRO A 312 -4.15 -5.47 -8.93
CA PRO A 312 -3.63 -4.46 -8.01
C PRO A 312 -4.63 -3.37 -7.62
N TYR A 313 -5.57 -3.03 -8.51
CA TYR A 313 -6.60 -2.02 -8.26
C TYR A 313 -7.75 -2.12 -9.28
N THR A 314 -8.89 -1.54 -8.94
CA THR A 314 -10.03 -1.28 -9.84
C THR A 314 -10.40 0.21 -9.78
N THR A 315 -11.50 0.62 -10.40
CA THR A 315 -12.06 1.97 -10.25
C THR A 315 -13.51 1.89 -9.83
N ILE A 316 -14.02 2.95 -9.21
CA ILE A 316 -15.44 3.04 -8.87
C ILE A 316 -16.31 2.90 -10.14
N ALA A 317 -15.90 3.47 -11.28
CA ALA A 317 -16.57 3.29 -12.56
C ALA A 317 -16.63 1.83 -13.01
N ASP A 318 -15.52 1.10 -12.90
CA ASP A 318 -15.45 -0.31 -13.29
C ASP A 318 -16.31 -1.18 -12.37
N GLU A 319 -16.26 -0.97 -11.06
CA GLU A 319 -17.09 -1.73 -10.12
C GLU A 319 -18.59 -1.42 -10.26
N ARG A 320 -18.96 -0.18 -10.64
CA ARG A 320 -20.35 0.16 -10.97
C ARG A 320 -20.83 -0.48 -12.26
N ARG A 321 -19.95 -0.66 -13.25
CA ARG A 321 -20.29 -1.23 -14.55
C ARG A 321 -20.37 -2.77 -14.51
N LYS A 322 -19.39 -3.41 -13.88
CA LYS A 322 -19.18 -4.87 -13.96
C LYS A 322 -18.96 -5.57 -12.62
N GLY A 323 -18.90 -4.84 -11.50
CA GLY A 323 -18.51 -5.38 -10.20
C GLY A 323 -19.57 -5.22 -9.11
N PHE A 324 -19.11 -5.10 -7.86
CA PHE A 324 -19.97 -5.14 -6.67
C PHE A 324 -20.65 -3.81 -6.32
N LEU A 325 -20.35 -2.74 -7.08
CA LEU A 325 -21.07 -1.47 -7.02
C LEU A 325 -22.17 -1.36 -8.09
N ARG A 326 -22.41 -2.43 -8.88
CA ARG A 326 -23.53 -2.45 -9.81
C ARG A 326 -24.85 -2.24 -9.05
N PRO A 327 -25.75 -1.35 -9.52
CA PRO A 327 -27.00 -1.10 -8.82
C PRO A 327 -27.80 -2.38 -8.58
N VAL A 328 -28.16 -2.61 -7.33
CA VAL A 328 -28.99 -3.74 -6.89
C VAL A 328 -29.94 -3.25 -5.80
N SER A 329 -31.13 -3.84 -5.71
CA SER A 329 -32.04 -3.52 -4.61
C SER A 329 -31.55 -4.18 -3.31
N GLU A 330 -31.85 -3.57 -2.16
CA GLU A 330 -31.52 -4.17 -0.85
C GLU A 330 -32.12 -5.58 -0.73
N ARG A 331 -33.35 -5.75 -1.22
CA ARG A 331 -34.03 -7.05 -1.23
C ARG A 331 -33.24 -8.10 -2.01
N ASP A 332 -32.81 -7.77 -3.23
CA ASP A 332 -32.09 -8.73 -4.08
C ASP A 332 -30.71 -9.04 -3.53
N TRP A 333 -30.01 -8.05 -2.97
CA TRP A 333 -28.75 -8.26 -2.27
C TRP A 333 -28.90 -9.22 -1.10
N LEU A 334 -29.89 -8.98 -0.23
CA LEU A 334 -30.16 -9.84 0.92
C LEU A 334 -30.58 -11.25 0.48
N LEU A 335 -31.27 -11.41 -0.64
CA LEU A 335 -31.61 -12.75 -1.16
C LEU A 335 -30.38 -13.50 -1.69
N GLN A 336 -29.41 -12.80 -2.29
CA GLN A 336 -28.18 -13.40 -2.81
C GLN A 336 -27.19 -13.82 -1.72
N HIS A 337 -27.23 -13.15 -0.57
CA HIS A 337 -26.25 -13.32 0.52
C HIS A 337 -26.87 -13.80 1.84
N LYS A 338 -28.10 -14.33 1.78
CA LYS A 338 -28.67 -15.08 2.90
C LYS A 338 -27.95 -16.41 3.00
N MET A 339 -27.29 -16.63 4.15
CA MET A 339 -26.85 -17.95 4.59
C MET A 339 -28.04 -18.80 5.03
#